data_AF-A0A2E3CZV1-F1
#
_entry.id   AF-A0A2E3CZV1-F1
#
_cell.length_a   1.000
_cell.length_b   1.000
_cell.length_c   1.000
_cell.angle_alpha   90.00
_cell.angle_beta   90.00
_cell.angle_gamma   90.00
#
_symmetry.space_group_name_H-M   'P 1'
#
loop_
_entity.id
_entity.type
_entity.pdbx_description
1 polymer ?
#
loop_
_entity_poly.entity_id
_entity_poly.type
_entity_poly.pdbx_seq_one_letter_code
_entity_poly.pdbx_strand_id
1 'polypeptide(L)'
;MKNSEVLQIHASNLRLLQPQIEQIEDIAQLQSVIADAIARKYFRPEEERQLQQWFSEFLKIRKQLWHIIEDIQLFLNDDLSTIDDTQWPFCILGYCAICLLVRMDFLLVKRLATHSLAQRKLNEASSEFDYPRKQFSEVFYSVASLRKAVKLYEIMQLVHRNRATLNRFGNDTLVGEFAGELNHYETYLDPSKKKFFNLYFNYRWYYLRRKAVIVTQFVFFWLLETAGRIVSELHDRWTPKRVTQTVRDQLADILKPGDILLTKHQGALTNLFLPGFWPHAALYVGAIHQHPELQISDKARDHWFGTRCVLEALKDGVHFSAPA
;
A
#
# COMPACT_ATOMS: atom_id res chain seq x y z
N MET A 1 9.83 33.36 2.97
CA MET A 1 8.98 33.66 4.14
C MET A 1 9.83 33.60 5.39
N LYS A 2 9.55 34.42 6.40
CA LYS A 2 10.22 34.31 7.71
C LYS A 2 9.64 33.11 8.47
N ASN A 3 10.44 32.36 9.24
CA ASN A 3 9.97 31.18 10.00
C ASN A 3 8.72 31.47 10.86
N SER A 4 8.60 32.68 11.41
CA SER A 4 7.44 33.13 12.18
C SER A 4 6.14 33.20 11.36
N GLU A 5 6.23 33.58 10.08
CA GLU A 5 5.09 33.69 9.17
C GLU A 5 4.53 32.31 8.82
N VAL A 6 5.42 31.34 8.58
CA VAL A 6 5.06 29.93 8.34
C VAL A 6 4.34 29.35 9.56
N LEU A 7 4.91 29.53 10.76
CA LEU A 7 4.30 29.09 12.01
C LEU A 7 2.91 29.70 12.22
N GLN A 8 2.77 31.01 11.96
CA GLN A 8 1.49 31.70 12.09
C GLN A 8 0.42 31.14 11.15
N ILE A 9 0.78 30.87 9.89
CA ILE A 9 -0.13 30.28 8.90
C ILE A 9 -0.59 28.89 9.35
N HIS A 10 0.33 27.99 9.71
CA HIS A 10 -0.04 26.62 10.07
C HIS A 10 -0.77 26.53 11.41
N ALA A 11 -0.40 27.36 12.40
CA ALA A 11 -1.14 27.47 13.66
C ALA A 11 -2.58 27.94 13.40
N SER A 12 -2.77 28.95 12.55
CA SER A 12 -4.11 29.43 12.18
C SER A 12 -4.91 28.36 11.43
N ASN A 13 -4.28 27.64 10.50
CA ASN A 13 -4.93 26.55 9.78
C ASN A 13 -5.36 25.42 10.71
N LEU A 14 -4.51 25.00 11.67
CA LEU A 14 -4.88 23.99 12.65
C LEU A 14 -6.07 24.42 13.51
N ARG A 15 -6.10 25.67 13.98
CA ARG A 15 -7.25 26.24 14.70
C ARG A 15 -8.54 26.16 13.89
N LEU A 16 -8.47 26.48 12.60
CA LEU A 16 -9.64 26.44 11.71
C LEU A 16 -10.11 25.01 11.42
N LEU A 17 -9.20 24.03 11.42
CA LEU A 17 -9.52 22.63 11.15
C LEU A 17 -10.16 21.91 12.33
N GLN A 18 -9.80 22.25 13.57
CA GLN A 18 -10.35 21.62 14.77
C GLN A 18 -11.89 21.57 14.80
N PRO A 19 -12.64 22.68 14.70
CA PRO A 19 -14.10 22.63 14.76
C PRO A 19 -14.71 21.87 13.56
N GLN A 20 -14.04 21.86 12.41
CA GLN A 20 -14.49 21.07 11.25
C GLN A 20 -14.32 19.56 11.52
N ILE A 21 -13.24 19.16 12.18
CA ILE A 21 -13.01 17.77 12.60
C ILE A 21 -14.08 17.34 13.61
N GLU A 22 -14.38 18.19 14.60
CA GLU A 22 -15.44 17.92 15.59
C GLU A 22 -16.80 17.74 14.92
N GLN A 23 -17.11 18.55 13.92
CA GLN A 23 -18.35 18.41 13.14
C GLN A 23 -18.38 17.10 12.34
N ILE A 24 -17.27 16.70 11.70
CA ILE A 24 -17.19 15.43 10.96
C ILE A 24 -17.30 14.22 11.89
N GLU A 25 -16.92 14.35 13.16
CA GLU A 25 -17.01 13.29 14.16
C GLU A 25 -18.42 12.99 14.65
N ASP A 26 -19.35 13.92 14.47
CA ASP A 26 -20.78 13.67 14.70
C ASP A 26 -21.37 12.80 13.58
N ILE A 27 -21.06 11.50 13.67
CA ILE A 27 -21.46 10.49 12.69
C ILE A 27 -22.69 9.70 13.10
N ALA A 28 -23.40 10.07 14.18
CA ALA A 28 -24.49 9.25 14.73
C ALA A 28 -25.60 9.00 13.71
N GLN A 29 -26.05 10.07 13.04
CA GLN A 29 -27.03 9.99 11.97
C GLN A 29 -26.51 9.14 10.79
N LEU A 30 -25.27 9.38 10.36
CA LEU A 30 -24.68 8.68 9.23
C LEU A 30 -24.48 7.18 9.51
N GLN A 31 -24.15 6.82 10.76
CA GLN A 31 -24.07 5.42 11.20
C GLN A 31 -25.44 4.73 11.12
N SER A 32 -26.52 5.42 11.49
CA SER A 32 -27.88 4.89 11.33
C SER A 32 -28.20 4.65 9.85
N VAL A 33 -27.89 5.62 8.97
CA VAL A 33 -28.08 5.50 7.52
C VAL A 33 -27.31 4.30 6.95
N ILE A 34 -26.06 4.12 7.36
CA ILE A 34 -25.24 2.98 6.95
C ILE A 34 -25.83 1.66 7.46
N ALA A 35 -26.29 1.61 8.71
CA ALA A 35 -26.89 0.41 9.29
C ALA A 35 -28.15 -0.04 8.53
N ASP A 36 -29.02 0.91 8.19
CA ASP A 36 -30.22 0.65 7.41
C ASP A 36 -29.88 0.17 5.99
N ALA A 37 -28.88 0.79 5.35
CA ALA A 37 -28.38 0.36 4.04
C ALA A 37 -27.77 -1.04 4.09
N ILE A 38 -27.08 -1.41 5.17
CA ILE A 38 -26.55 -2.76 5.38
C ILE A 38 -27.67 -3.78 5.53
N ALA A 39 -28.69 -3.49 6.34
CA ALA A 39 -29.85 -4.36 6.52
C ALA A 39 -30.57 -4.61 5.18
N ARG A 40 -30.69 -3.56 4.36
CA ARG A 40 -31.27 -3.63 3.01
C ARG A 40 -30.32 -4.19 1.94
N LYS A 41 -29.02 -4.27 2.22
CA LYS A 41 -27.92 -4.69 1.33
C LYS A 41 -27.57 -3.71 0.20
N TYR A 42 -28.17 -2.53 0.14
CA TYR A 42 -27.85 -1.47 -0.82
C TYR A 42 -28.13 -0.07 -0.24
N PHE A 43 -27.46 0.95 -0.79
CA PHE A 43 -27.71 2.36 -0.48
C PHE A 43 -28.80 2.91 -1.40
N ARG A 44 -29.71 3.73 -0.85
CA ARG A 44 -30.60 4.57 -1.67
C ARG A 44 -29.83 5.80 -2.18
N PRO A 45 -30.28 6.46 -3.26
CA PRO A 45 -29.57 7.62 -3.82
C PRO A 45 -29.28 8.73 -2.81
N GLU A 46 -30.23 9.02 -1.91
CA GLU A 46 -30.05 10.05 -0.88
C GLU A 46 -29.04 9.64 0.21
N GLU A 47 -29.06 8.37 0.61
CA GLU A 47 -28.14 7.81 1.61
C GLU A 47 -26.72 7.74 1.09
N GLU A 48 -26.58 7.39 -0.20
CA GLU A 48 -25.34 7.47 -0.93
C GLU A 48 -24.83 8.90 -0.99
N ARG A 49 -25.67 9.86 -1.38
CA ARG A 49 -25.28 11.28 -1.42
C ARG A 49 -24.75 11.75 -0.06
N GLN A 50 -25.46 11.46 1.03
CA GLN A 50 -25.03 11.82 2.39
C GLN A 50 -23.67 11.21 2.75
N LEU A 51 -23.46 9.93 2.43
CA LEU A 51 -22.19 9.26 2.67
C LEU A 51 -21.05 9.86 1.84
N GLN A 52 -21.30 10.16 0.56
CA GLN A 52 -20.28 10.74 -0.33
C GLN A 52 -19.95 12.19 0.03
N GLN A 53 -20.95 12.98 0.44
CA GLN A 53 -20.76 14.35 0.91
C GLN A 53 -19.86 14.36 2.15
N TRP A 54 -20.22 13.57 3.17
CA TRP A 54 -19.40 13.44 4.38
C TRP A 54 -17.98 12.99 4.04
N PHE A 55 -17.83 12.05 3.10
CA PHE A 55 -16.51 11.54 2.72
C PHE A 55 -15.67 12.56 1.95
N SER A 56 -16.28 13.41 1.12
CA SER A 56 -15.57 14.49 0.44
C SER A 56 -15.04 15.52 1.44
N GLU A 57 -15.85 15.92 2.43
CA GLU A 57 -15.39 16.81 3.49
C GLU A 57 -14.27 16.17 4.32
N PHE A 58 -14.41 14.88 4.65
CA PHE A 58 -13.36 14.11 5.29
C PHE A 58 -12.04 14.16 4.49
N LEU A 59 -12.09 13.92 3.18
CA LEU A 59 -10.91 13.93 2.31
C LEU A 59 -10.28 15.33 2.21
N LYS A 60 -11.09 16.39 2.16
CA LYS A 60 -10.61 17.78 2.12
C LYS A 60 -9.85 18.16 3.38
N ILE A 61 -10.40 17.89 4.56
CA ILE A 61 -9.71 18.15 5.83
C ILE A 61 -8.44 17.31 5.91
N ARG A 62 -8.53 16.03 5.57
CA ARG A 62 -7.38 15.12 5.58
C ARG A 62 -6.24 15.63 4.69
N LYS A 63 -6.57 16.14 3.50
CA LYS A 63 -5.59 16.73 2.58
C LYS A 63 -4.93 17.97 3.18
N GLN A 64 -5.69 18.84 3.84
CA GLN A 64 -5.14 20.02 4.53
C GLN A 64 -4.19 19.62 5.67
N LEU A 65 -4.51 18.59 6.45
CA LEU A 65 -3.61 18.07 7.47
C LEU A 65 -2.29 17.53 6.88
N TRP A 66 -2.35 16.80 5.76
CA TRP A 66 -1.12 16.37 5.06
C TRP A 66 -0.29 17.55 4.57
N HIS A 67 -0.91 18.57 3.98
CA HIS A 67 -0.19 19.78 3.58
C HIS A 67 0.54 20.44 4.75
N ILE A 68 -0.11 20.57 5.92
CA ILE A 68 0.54 21.11 7.13
C ILE A 68 1.74 20.24 7.54
N ILE A 69 1.58 18.92 7.54
CA ILE A 69 2.66 17.99 7.93
C ILE A 69 3.84 18.07 6.95
N GLU A 70 3.56 18.08 5.66
CA GLU A 70 4.57 18.14 4.59
C GLU A 70 5.32 19.48 4.61
N ASP A 71 4.61 20.59 4.75
CA ASP A 71 5.22 21.92 4.81
C ASP A 71 6.09 22.07 6.06
N ILE A 72 5.61 21.63 7.23
CA ILE A 72 6.36 21.67 8.49
C ILE A 72 7.62 20.80 8.43
N GLN A 73 7.54 19.63 7.77
CA GLN A 73 8.67 18.71 7.67
C GLN A 73 9.89 19.37 7.00
N LEU A 74 9.68 20.34 6.09
CA LEU A 74 10.77 21.08 5.43
C LEU A 74 11.62 21.93 6.38
N PHE A 75 11.11 22.24 7.58
CA PHE A 75 11.79 23.03 8.62
C PHE A 75 12.44 22.16 9.70
N LEU A 76 12.25 20.85 9.65
CA LEU A 76 12.83 19.89 10.58
C LEU A 76 14.06 19.22 9.97
N ASN A 77 15.03 18.88 10.82
CA ASN A 77 16.18 18.09 10.39
C ASN A 77 15.74 16.69 9.97
N ASP A 78 16.46 16.09 9.01
CA ASP A 78 16.24 14.69 8.59
C ASP A 78 16.37 13.73 9.78
N ASP A 79 17.32 14.01 10.68
CA ASP A 79 17.45 13.33 11.96
C ASP A 79 16.69 14.08 13.06
N LEU A 80 15.51 13.57 13.38
CA LEU A 80 14.64 14.08 14.44
C LEU A 80 15.24 13.99 15.86
N SER A 81 16.35 13.26 16.05
CA SER A 81 17.06 13.25 17.34
C SER A 81 17.91 14.52 17.58
N THR A 82 18.10 15.33 16.54
CA THR A 82 18.98 16.53 16.56
C THR A 82 18.20 17.85 16.49
N ILE A 83 16.97 17.87 17.00
CA ILE A 83 16.09 19.05 16.96
C ILE A 83 16.66 20.17 17.84
N ASP A 84 16.78 21.36 17.25
CA ASP A 84 17.20 22.57 17.97
C ASP A 84 16.01 23.35 18.59
N ASP A 85 16.32 24.37 19.38
CA ASP A 85 15.31 25.18 20.07
C ASP A 85 14.38 25.95 19.11
N THR A 86 14.84 26.25 17.90
CA THR A 86 14.06 26.96 16.87
C THR A 86 13.11 26.05 16.11
N GLN A 87 13.35 24.73 16.14
CA GLN A 87 12.57 23.70 15.48
C GLN A 87 11.42 23.16 16.34
N TRP A 88 11.46 23.33 17.67
CA TRP A 88 10.39 22.86 18.55
C TRP A 88 8.99 23.40 18.20
N PRO A 89 8.79 24.69 17.86
CA PRO A 89 7.48 25.18 17.42
C PRO A 89 6.93 24.43 16.21
N PHE A 90 7.79 24.13 15.23
CA PHE A 90 7.44 23.33 14.07
C PHE A 90 7.09 21.89 14.46
N CYS A 91 7.89 21.28 15.33
CA CYS A 91 7.64 19.93 15.86
C CYS A 91 6.28 19.84 16.57
N ILE A 92 5.93 20.83 17.40
CA ILE A 92 4.65 20.89 18.13
C ILE A 92 3.48 20.92 17.14
N LEU A 93 3.49 21.84 16.18
CA LEU A 93 2.40 21.97 15.20
C LEU A 93 2.29 20.72 14.31
N GLY A 94 3.43 20.22 13.82
CA GLY A 94 3.47 19.01 12.99
C GLY A 94 2.96 17.78 13.74
N TYR A 95 3.32 17.64 15.01
CA TYR A 95 2.85 16.55 15.84
C TYR A 95 1.34 16.65 16.12
N CYS A 96 0.81 17.83 16.40
CA CYS A 96 -0.63 18.04 16.57
C CYS A 96 -1.39 17.69 15.28
N ALA A 97 -0.89 18.11 14.12
CA ALA A 97 -1.46 17.76 12.82
C ALA A 97 -1.48 16.23 12.59
N ILE A 98 -0.40 15.53 12.94
CA ILE A 98 -0.32 14.07 12.87
C ILE A 98 -1.34 13.41 13.80
N CYS A 99 -1.50 13.89 15.03
CA CYS A 99 -2.47 13.37 15.99
C CYS A 99 -3.91 13.49 15.45
N LEU A 100 -4.27 14.67 14.92
CA LEU A 100 -5.55 14.91 14.28
C LEU A 100 -5.77 14.02 13.05
N LEU A 101 -4.74 13.85 12.23
CA LEU A 101 -4.80 12.98 11.05
C LEU A 101 -5.10 11.53 11.44
N VAL A 102 -4.41 11.01 12.47
CA VAL A 102 -4.65 9.63 12.96
C VAL A 102 -6.04 9.49 13.57
N ARG A 103 -6.50 10.49 14.34
CA ARG A 103 -7.85 10.56 14.89
C ARG A 103 -8.90 10.43 13.79
N MET A 104 -8.79 11.23 12.74
CA MET A 104 -9.67 11.19 11.57
C MET A 104 -9.61 9.85 10.83
N ASP A 105 -8.40 9.39 10.51
CA ASP A 105 -8.20 8.14 9.80
C ASP A 105 -8.83 6.95 10.56
N PHE A 106 -8.74 6.94 11.90
CA PHE A 106 -9.40 5.95 12.74
C PHE A 106 -10.92 6.11 12.82
N LEU A 107 -11.47 7.33 12.82
CA LEU A 107 -12.92 7.56 12.73
C LEU A 107 -13.50 6.85 11.50
N LEU A 108 -12.91 7.08 10.32
CA LEU A 108 -13.34 6.45 9.08
C LEU A 108 -13.22 4.93 9.16
N VAL A 109 -12.03 4.43 9.51
CA VAL A 109 -11.68 3.01 9.40
C VAL A 109 -12.35 2.15 10.47
N LYS A 110 -12.47 2.65 11.72
CA LYS A 110 -12.92 1.87 12.88
C LYS A 110 -14.37 2.12 13.26
N ARG A 111 -14.93 3.30 12.97
CA ARG A 111 -16.28 3.66 13.42
C ARG A 111 -17.29 3.71 12.28
N LEU A 112 -16.89 4.20 11.10
CA LEU A 112 -17.81 4.40 9.98
C LEU A 112 -17.80 3.23 8.98
N ALA A 113 -16.65 2.95 8.36
CA ALA A 113 -16.51 2.03 7.24
C ALA A 113 -16.11 0.60 7.70
N THR A 114 -16.78 0.08 8.73
CA THR A 114 -16.48 -1.25 9.29
C THR A 114 -17.01 -2.40 8.40
N HIS A 115 -18.13 -2.16 7.70
CA HIS A 115 -18.78 -3.13 6.83
C HIS A 115 -18.37 -2.99 5.36
N SER A 116 -18.29 -4.12 4.63
CA SER A 116 -17.81 -4.16 3.24
C SER A 116 -18.67 -3.36 2.26
N LEU A 117 -19.97 -3.22 2.53
CA LEU A 117 -20.89 -2.43 1.70
C LEU A 117 -20.49 -0.93 1.69
N ALA A 118 -20.28 -0.34 2.87
CA ALA A 118 -19.82 1.04 3.00
C ALA A 118 -18.41 1.22 2.39
N GLN A 119 -17.50 0.26 2.63
CA GLN A 119 -16.15 0.30 2.06
C GLN A 119 -16.17 0.29 0.52
N ARG A 120 -17.05 -0.50 -0.11
CA ARG A 120 -17.18 -0.50 -1.58
C ARG A 120 -17.72 0.84 -2.07
N LYS A 121 -18.77 1.33 -1.41
CA LYS A 121 -19.42 2.60 -1.78
C LYS A 121 -18.45 3.78 -1.69
N LEU A 122 -17.64 3.87 -0.65
CA LEU A 122 -16.60 4.90 -0.49
C LEU A 122 -15.40 4.75 -1.44
N ASN A 123 -15.28 3.62 -2.16
CA ASN A 123 -14.27 3.43 -3.20
C ASN A 123 -14.79 3.73 -4.60
N GLU A 124 -16.09 3.99 -4.76
CA GLU A 124 -16.66 4.51 -6.00
C GLU A 124 -16.15 5.95 -6.23
N ALA A 125 -16.16 6.42 -7.48
CA ALA A 125 -15.84 7.81 -7.77
C ALA A 125 -17.11 8.63 -7.62
N SER A 126 -16.98 9.87 -7.17
CA SER A 126 -18.07 10.82 -7.20
C SER A 126 -17.69 12.01 -8.06
N SER A 127 -18.42 12.21 -9.16
CA SER A 127 -18.33 13.43 -9.95
C SER A 127 -19.03 14.60 -9.28
N GLU A 128 -20.07 14.34 -8.47
CA GLU A 128 -20.80 15.36 -7.71
C GLU A 128 -19.92 15.99 -6.62
N PHE A 129 -19.12 15.17 -5.94
CA PHE A 129 -18.28 15.61 -4.82
C PHE A 129 -16.77 15.64 -5.10
N ASP A 130 -16.41 15.53 -6.38
CA ASP A 130 -15.05 15.65 -6.93
C ASP A 130 -13.97 14.82 -6.21
N TYR A 131 -14.15 13.48 -6.20
CA TYR A 131 -13.08 12.59 -5.78
C TYR A 131 -13.00 11.31 -6.64
N PRO A 132 -11.78 10.81 -6.94
CA PRO A 132 -11.60 9.67 -7.82
C PRO A 132 -11.93 8.35 -7.12
N ARG A 133 -11.91 7.23 -7.86
CA ARG A 133 -12.11 5.90 -7.27
C ARG A 133 -10.99 5.57 -6.27
N LYS A 134 -11.29 4.64 -5.36
CA LYS A 134 -10.35 4.01 -4.41
C LYS A 134 -9.82 4.89 -3.27
N GLN A 135 -10.39 6.06 -3.01
CA GLN A 135 -9.92 6.94 -1.93
C GLN A 135 -10.00 6.30 -0.54
N PHE A 136 -11.06 5.54 -0.24
CA PHE A 136 -11.11 4.78 1.02
C PHE A 136 -9.94 3.79 1.14
N SER A 137 -9.60 3.11 0.04
CA SER A 137 -8.49 2.16 0.02
C SER A 137 -7.15 2.86 0.27
N GLU A 138 -6.93 4.04 -0.30
CA GLU A 138 -5.72 4.84 -0.05
C GLU A 138 -5.59 5.22 1.43
N VAL A 139 -6.67 5.71 2.05
CA VAL A 139 -6.69 6.03 3.48
C VAL A 139 -6.43 4.77 4.31
N PHE A 140 -7.13 3.67 3.99
CA PHE A 140 -6.95 2.37 4.63
C PHE A 140 -5.49 1.91 4.57
N TYR A 141 -4.85 1.97 3.39
CA TYR A 141 -3.47 1.50 3.23
C TYR A 141 -2.47 2.42 3.91
N SER A 142 -2.74 3.73 3.94
CA SER A 142 -1.98 4.69 4.74
C SER A 142 -2.03 4.31 6.22
N VAL A 143 -3.22 4.04 6.76
CA VAL A 143 -3.40 3.58 8.15
C VAL A 143 -2.72 2.24 8.39
N ALA A 144 -2.83 1.30 7.45
CA ALA A 144 -2.25 -0.03 7.61
C ALA A 144 -0.72 -0.08 7.37
N SER A 145 -0.07 1.04 7.07
CA SER A 145 1.35 1.08 6.72
C SER A 145 2.25 0.93 7.94
N LEU A 146 3.03 -0.16 7.96
CA LEU A 146 4.01 -0.41 9.03
C LEU A 146 5.10 0.67 9.07
N ARG A 147 5.55 1.14 7.90
CA ARG A 147 6.56 2.22 7.81
C ARG A 147 6.05 3.51 8.45
N LYS A 148 4.80 3.90 8.16
CA LYS A 148 4.19 5.09 8.78
C LYS A 148 4.00 4.89 10.28
N ALA A 149 3.62 3.69 10.72
CA ALA A 149 3.47 3.37 12.14
C ALA A 149 4.81 3.46 12.91
N VAL A 150 5.91 2.97 12.34
CA VAL A 150 7.25 3.10 12.94
C VAL A 150 7.65 4.57 13.08
N LYS A 151 7.49 5.37 12.01
CA LYS A 151 7.84 6.80 12.05
C LYS A 151 6.97 7.58 13.04
N LEU A 152 5.68 7.30 13.11
CA LEU A 152 4.79 7.87 14.13
C LEU A 152 5.27 7.52 15.54
N TYR A 153 5.63 6.26 15.77
CA TYR A 153 6.15 5.82 17.06
C TYR A 153 7.48 6.50 17.44
N GLU A 154 8.38 6.75 16.48
CA GLU A 154 9.61 7.52 16.71
C GLU A 154 9.30 8.96 17.15
N ILE A 155 8.36 9.63 16.47
CA ILE A 155 7.93 10.98 16.83
C ILE A 155 7.27 11.00 18.22
N MET A 156 6.43 10.02 18.54
CA MET A 156 5.85 9.88 19.89
C MET A 156 6.92 9.74 20.96
N GLN A 157 7.97 8.95 20.71
CA GLN A 157 9.10 8.80 21.64
C GLN A 157 9.89 10.10 21.80
N LEU A 158 10.13 10.82 20.71
CA LEU A 158 10.79 12.12 20.72
C LEU A 158 10.02 13.13 21.58
N VAL A 159 8.72 13.29 21.32
CA VAL A 159 7.83 14.20 22.07
C VAL A 159 7.78 13.82 23.54
N HIS A 160 7.65 12.52 23.85
CA HIS A 160 7.59 12.04 25.22
C HIS A 160 8.90 12.32 25.99
N ARG A 161 10.06 12.05 25.38
CA ARG A 161 11.37 12.31 26.01
C ARG A 161 11.62 13.79 26.27
N ASN A 162 11.13 14.65 25.38
CA ASN A 162 11.37 16.09 25.45
C ASN A 162 10.19 16.86 26.08
N ARG A 163 9.27 16.17 26.78
CA ARG A 163 8.03 16.79 27.25
C ARG A 163 8.25 18.04 28.10
N ALA A 164 9.28 18.04 28.94
CA ALA A 164 9.65 19.19 29.74
C ALA A 164 10.03 20.41 28.88
N THR A 165 10.70 20.20 27.75
CA THR A 165 11.05 21.24 26.77
C THR A 165 9.81 21.77 26.08
N LEU A 166 8.93 20.89 25.58
CA LEU A 166 7.68 21.30 24.91
C LEU A 166 6.78 22.11 25.84
N ASN A 167 6.71 21.74 27.13
CA ASN A 167 5.92 22.49 28.12
C ASN A 167 6.41 23.94 28.31
N ARG A 168 7.68 24.26 28.03
CA ARG A 168 8.20 25.65 28.11
C ARG A 168 7.59 26.56 27.06
N PHE A 169 7.14 25.99 25.93
CA PHE A 169 6.44 26.72 24.89
C PHE A 169 4.98 27.02 25.24
N GLY A 170 4.46 26.61 26.40
CA GLY A 170 3.07 26.87 26.79
C GLY A 170 2.67 28.35 26.82
N ASN A 171 3.63 29.27 26.98
CA ASN A 171 3.41 30.72 26.92
C ASN A 171 3.76 31.35 25.56
N ASP A 172 4.13 30.55 24.56
CA ASP A 172 4.43 31.02 23.22
C ASP A 172 3.16 31.55 22.54
N THR A 173 3.26 32.69 21.85
CA THR A 173 2.10 33.36 21.24
C THR A 173 1.52 32.60 20.05
N LEU A 174 2.32 31.79 19.35
CA LEU A 174 1.89 31.06 18.16
C LEU A 174 1.53 29.62 18.49
N VAL A 175 2.38 28.93 19.27
CA VAL A 175 2.26 27.50 19.53
C VAL A 175 1.83 27.13 20.96
N GLY A 176 1.67 28.11 21.85
CA GLY A 176 1.44 27.85 23.28
C GLY A 176 0.17 27.07 23.58
N GLU A 177 -0.93 27.35 22.87
CA GLU A 177 -2.17 26.58 23.00
C GLU A 177 -1.96 25.09 22.63
N PHE A 178 -1.20 24.83 21.56
CA PHE A 178 -0.95 23.47 21.08
C PHE A 178 -0.03 22.73 22.05
N ALA A 179 1.01 23.40 22.54
CA ALA A 179 1.93 22.87 23.53
C ALA A 179 1.23 22.54 24.85
N GLY A 180 0.33 23.42 25.31
CA GLY A 180 -0.45 23.25 26.53
C GLY A 180 -1.45 22.09 26.45
N GLU A 181 -1.99 21.82 25.27
CA GLU A 181 -3.02 20.79 25.06
C GLU A 181 -2.49 19.49 24.42
N LEU A 182 -1.18 19.27 24.35
CA LEU A 182 -0.60 18.06 23.73
C LEU A 182 -1.23 16.75 24.23
N ASN A 183 -1.55 16.64 25.53
CA ASN A 183 -2.23 15.46 26.07
C ASN A 183 -3.61 15.22 25.44
N HIS A 184 -4.35 16.29 25.13
CA HIS A 184 -5.65 16.19 24.47
C HIS A 184 -5.49 15.56 23.08
N TYR A 185 -4.53 16.04 22.27
CA TYR A 185 -4.23 15.48 20.96
C TYR A 185 -3.77 14.02 21.02
N GLU A 186 -2.96 13.68 22.02
CA GLU A 186 -2.42 12.33 22.24
C GLU A 186 -3.49 11.32 22.68
N THR A 187 -4.68 11.75 23.12
CA THR A 187 -5.77 10.84 23.57
C THR A 187 -6.09 9.73 22.57
N TYR A 188 -5.96 10.04 21.27
CA TYR A 188 -6.27 9.11 20.16
C TYR A 188 -5.08 8.22 19.75
N LEU A 189 -3.91 8.49 20.33
CA LEU A 189 -2.67 7.73 20.17
C LEU A 189 -2.39 6.98 21.48
N ASP A 190 -2.75 5.70 21.57
CA ASP A 190 -2.39 4.90 22.75
C ASP A 190 -0.84 4.78 22.81
N PRO A 191 -0.17 5.31 23.85
CA PRO A 191 1.30 5.36 23.92
C PRO A 191 1.94 4.00 24.21
N SER A 192 1.17 2.96 24.56
CA SER A 192 1.72 1.64 24.82
C SER A 192 2.19 0.94 23.54
N LYS A 193 3.50 0.72 23.37
CA LYS A 193 4.12 0.07 22.18
C LYS A 193 3.34 -1.15 21.69
N LYS A 194 2.95 -2.03 22.62
CA LYS A 194 2.29 -3.30 22.32
C LYS A 194 0.86 -3.09 21.81
N LYS A 195 0.11 -2.15 22.40
CA LYS A 195 -1.24 -1.80 21.95
C LYS A 195 -1.23 -1.01 20.65
N PHE A 196 -0.32 -0.04 20.53
CA PHE A 196 -0.09 0.72 19.31
C PHE A 196 0.15 -0.23 18.12
N PHE A 197 1.15 -1.11 18.19
CA PHE A 197 1.39 -2.05 17.09
C PHE A 197 0.29 -3.10 16.92
N ASN A 198 -0.34 -3.60 17.99
CA ASN A 198 -1.49 -4.51 17.87
C ASN A 198 -2.69 -3.87 17.16
N LEU A 199 -2.96 -2.58 17.37
CA LEU A 199 -4.02 -1.84 16.67
C LEU A 199 -3.80 -1.84 15.16
N TYR A 200 -2.56 -1.66 14.71
CA TYR A 200 -2.19 -1.69 13.30
C TYR A 200 -2.13 -3.13 12.73
N PHE A 201 -1.62 -4.09 13.51
CA PHE A 201 -1.44 -5.49 13.09
C PHE A 201 -2.77 -6.24 12.97
N ASN A 202 -3.68 -6.08 13.93
CA ASN A 202 -4.99 -6.73 13.92
C ASN A 202 -5.83 -6.26 12.74
N TYR A 203 -5.71 -4.99 12.34
CA TYR A 203 -6.43 -4.43 11.20
C TYR A 203 -5.88 -4.93 9.85
N ARG A 204 -4.56 -5.03 9.71
CA ARG A 204 -3.93 -5.70 8.56
C ARG A 204 -4.38 -7.15 8.44
N TRP A 205 -4.35 -7.90 9.54
CA TRP A 205 -4.73 -9.31 9.56
C TRP A 205 -6.20 -9.52 9.20
N TYR A 206 -7.09 -8.66 9.69
CA TYR A 206 -8.51 -8.69 9.38
C TYR A 206 -8.80 -8.49 7.88
N TYR A 207 -8.09 -7.59 7.21
CA TYR A 207 -8.21 -7.38 5.77
C TYR A 207 -7.56 -8.48 4.94
N LEU A 208 -6.38 -8.97 5.34
CA LEU A 208 -5.74 -10.12 4.70
C LEU A 208 -6.65 -11.36 4.73
N ARG A 209 -7.40 -11.57 5.84
CA ARG A 209 -8.42 -12.62 5.93
C ARG A 209 -9.67 -12.35 5.09
N ARG A 210 -10.14 -11.10 4.96
CA ARG A 210 -11.38 -10.76 4.22
C ARG A 210 -11.19 -10.64 2.69
N LYS A 211 -9.97 -10.40 2.20
CA LYS A 211 -9.63 -10.26 0.77
C LYS A 211 -8.53 -11.24 0.30
N ALA A 212 -8.67 -12.51 0.66
CA ALA A 212 -7.82 -13.59 0.13
C ALA A 212 -7.87 -13.74 -1.41
N VAL A 213 -8.74 -13.00 -2.13
CA VAL A 213 -8.92 -13.10 -3.59
C VAL A 213 -8.30 -11.93 -4.37
N ILE A 214 -7.95 -10.79 -3.77
CA ILE A 214 -7.49 -9.59 -4.55
C ILE A 214 -6.11 -9.09 -4.11
N VAL A 215 -5.67 -9.34 -2.87
CA VAL A 215 -4.40 -8.78 -2.34
C VAL A 215 -3.23 -9.76 -2.47
N THR A 216 -3.51 -11.03 -2.74
CA THR A 216 -2.53 -12.06 -3.09
C THR A 216 -1.74 -11.72 -4.36
N GLN A 217 -2.18 -10.75 -5.15
CA GLN A 217 -1.52 -10.41 -6.42
C GLN A 217 -0.58 -9.19 -6.34
N PHE A 218 -0.77 -8.24 -5.40
CA PHE A 218 0.02 -7.00 -5.36
C PHE A 218 1.14 -6.99 -4.32
N VAL A 219 0.86 -7.43 -3.07
CA VAL A 219 1.89 -7.47 -2.01
C VAL A 219 2.80 -8.68 -2.19
N PHE A 220 2.24 -9.78 -2.69
CA PHE A 220 2.98 -11.00 -2.98
C PHE A 220 3.96 -10.81 -4.12
N PHE A 221 3.62 -10.04 -5.17
CA PHE A 221 4.52 -9.78 -6.30
C PHE A 221 5.78 -9.01 -5.89
N TRP A 222 5.64 -7.99 -5.04
CA TRP A 222 6.78 -7.20 -4.55
C TRP A 222 7.68 -7.96 -3.55
N LEU A 223 7.06 -8.77 -2.67
CA LEU A 223 7.80 -9.72 -1.81
C LEU A 223 8.48 -10.83 -2.63
N LEU A 224 7.84 -11.31 -3.71
CA LEU A 224 8.38 -12.33 -4.62
C LEU A 224 9.55 -11.82 -5.45
N GLU A 225 9.56 -10.56 -5.88
CA GLU A 225 10.69 -10.01 -6.64
C GLU A 225 11.97 -9.98 -5.78
N THR A 226 11.80 -9.71 -4.49
CA THR A 226 12.88 -9.63 -3.52
C THR A 226 13.31 -11.03 -3.03
N ALA A 227 12.36 -11.94 -2.81
CA ALA A 227 12.62 -13.33 -2.41
C ALA A 227 13.08 -14.22 -3.58
N GLY A 228 12.63 -13.96 -4.80
CA GLY A 228 13.02 -14.69 -6.00
C GLY A 228 14.51 -14.55 -6.33
N ARG A 229 15.14 -13.47 -5.88
CA ARG A 229 16.60 -13.27 -5.97
C ARG A 229 17.38 -14.22 -5.05
N ILE A 230 16.77 -14.68 -3.95
CA ILE A 230 17.36 -15.62 -2.98
C ILE A 230 16.94 -17.07 -3.30
N VAL A 231 15.75 -17.27 -3.84
CA VAL A 231 15.18 -18.61 -4.10
C VAL A 231 15.57 -19.16 -5.48
N SER A 232 15.92 -18.31 -6.45
CA SER A 232 16.41 -18.73 -7.78
C SER A 232 17.69 -19.57 -7.72
N GLU A 233 18.47 -19.49 -6.64
CA GLU A 233 19.72 -20.24 -6.45
C GLU A 233 19.52 -21.56 -5.70
N LEU A 234 18.37 -21.77 -5.06
CA LEU A 234 18.03 -23.00 -4.34
C LEU A 234 17.26 -23.96 -5.26
N HIS A 235 17.97 -24.52 -6.23
CA HIS A 235 17.48 -25.72 -6.91
C HIS A 235 17.64 -26.92 -5.98
N ASP A 236 16.55 -27.64 -5.73
CA ASP A 236 16.61 -28.96 -5.11
C ASP A 236 17.32 -29.92 -6.06
N ARG A 237 18.54 -30.34 -5.69
CA ARG A 237 19.39 -31.26 -6.48
C ARG A 237 19.08 -32.73 -6.19
N TRP A 238 18.15 -33.04 -5.28
CA TRP A 238 17.93 -34.41 -4.78
C TRP A 238 16.71 -35.10 -5.38
N THR A 239 15.85 -34.38 -6.10
CA THR A 239 14.68 -34.98 -6.75
C THR A 239 14.98 -35.33 -8.22
N PRO A 240 14.87 -36.61 -8.65
CA PRO A 240 15.13 -37.00 -10.03
C PRO A 240 14.11 -36.37 -11.01
N LYS A 241 14.59 -35.94 -12.19
CA LYS A 241 13.73 -35.39 -13.25
C LYS A 241 12.75 -36.47 -13.74
N ARG A 242 11.45 -36.14 -13.76
CA ARG A 242 10.41 -37.05 -14.29
C ARG A 242 10.40 -37.17 -15.81
N VAL A 243 10.84 -36.12 -16.51
CA VAL A 243 10.99 -36.15 -17.98
C VAL A 243 12.39 -36.68 -18.30
N THR A 244 12.44 -37.97 -18.61
CA THR A 244 13.68 -38.68 -18.99
C THR A 244 14.04 -38.42 -20.44
N GLN A 245 15.27 -38.76 -20.85
CA GLN A 245 15.71 -38.60 -22.24
C GLN A 245 14.81 -39.35 -23.23
N THR A 246 14.39 -40.57 -22.90
CA THR A 246 13.49 -41.36 -23.74
C THR A 246 12.15 -40.67 -24.02
N VAL A 247 11.59 -39.98 -23.02
CA VAL A 247 10.34 -39.21 -23.20
C VAL A 247 10.58 -38.01 -24.11
N ARG A 248 11.76 -37.39 -24.05
CA ARG A 248 12.12 -36.26 -24.93
C ARG A 248 12.26 -36.71 -26.37
N ASP A 249 12.89 -37.84 -26.60
CA ASP A 249 13.07 -38.39 -27.95
C ASP A 249 11.70 -38.72 -28.58
N GLN A 250 10.80 -39.34 -27.80
CA GLN A 250 9.40 -39.57 -28.23
C GLN A 250 8.62 -38.29 -28.50
N LEU A 251 8.85 -37.23 -27.71
CA LEU A 251 8.23 -35.93 -27.93
C LEU A 251 8.77 -35.27 -29.21
N ALA A 252 10.07 -35.39 -29.48
CA ALA A 252 10.68 -34.81 -30.68
C ALA A 252 10.07 -35.37 -31.98
N ASP A 253 9.64 -36.64 -31.98
CA ASP A 253 9.01 -37.28 -33.14
C ASP A 253 7.59 -36.78 -33.44
N ILE A 254 6.91 -36.18 -32.45
CA ILE A 254 5.51 -35.74 -32.61
C ILE A 254 5.35 -34.22 -32.65
N LEU A 255 6.33 -33.47 -32.15
CA LEU A 255 6.25 -32.02 -32.02
C LEU A 255 6.30 -31.32 -33.38
N LYS A 256 5.37 -30.39 -33.56
CA LYS A 256 5.28 -29.53 -34.74
C LYS A 256 5.51 -28.07 -34.38
N PRO A 257 6.20 -27.32 -35.24
CA PRO A 257 6.35 -25.88 -35.11
C PRO A 257 4.99 -25.20 -34.91
N GLY A 258 4.87 -24.41 -33.83
CA GLY A 258 3.60 -23.84 -33.35
C GLY A 258 3.05 -24.52 -32.10
N ASP A 259 3.53 -25.71 -31.73
CA ASP A 259 3.10 -26.41 -30.52
C ASP A 259 3.53 -25.67 -29.25
N ILE A 260 2.66 -25.70 -28.25
CA ILE A 260 2.91 -25.07 -26.94
C ILE A 260 3.25 -26.14 -25.92
N LEU A 261 4.45 -26.05 -25.37
CA LEU A 261 4.95 -26.92 -24.32
C LEU A 261 4.59 -26.31 -22.96
N LEU A 262 3.77 -27.02 -22.17
CA LEU A 262 3.45 -26.63 -20.79
C LEU A 262 4.36 -27.41 -19.83
N THR A 263 5.13 -26.70 -19.01
CA THR A 263 6.15 -27.32 -18.14
C THR A 263 5.90 -27.02 -16.67
N LYS A 264 6.33 -27.97 -15.82
CA LYS A 264 6.33 -27.84 -14.36
C LYS A 264 7.61 -28.46 -13.81
N HIS A 265 8.45 -27.66 -13.17
CA HIS A 265 9.66 -28.16 -12.52
C HIS A 265 9.34 -28.78 -11.16
N GLN A 266 9.44 -30.10 -11.00
CA GLN A 266 9.32 -30.68 -9.65
C GLN A 266 10.45 -30.16 -8.75
N GLY A 267 10.11 -29.69 -7.55
CA GLY A 267 11.06 -29.19 -6.55
C GLY A 267 11.40 -27.70 -6.64
N ALA A 268 10.92 -26.96 -7.65
CA ALA A 268 11.12 -25.52 -7.71
C ALA A 268 10.14 -24.80 -6.74
N LEU A 269 10.67 -24.11 -5.73
CA LEU A 269 9.90 -23.28 -4.78
C LEU A 269 9.05 -22.22 -5.49
N THR A 270 9.46 -21.78 -6.69
CA THR A 270 8.72 -20.86 -7.56
C THR A 270 7.33 -21.38 -7.95
N ASN A 271 7.12 -22.71 -7.99
CA ASN A 271 5.83 -23.31 -8.31
C ASN A 271 4.78 -23.15 -7.20
N LEU A 272 5.18 -22.86 -5.96
CA LEU A 272 4.23 -22.55 -4.88
C LEU A 272 3.59 -21.16 -5.05
N PHE A 273 4.14 -20.33 -5.94
CA PHE A 273 3.81 -18.90 -6.03
C PHE A 273 3.13 -18.48 -7.33
N LEU A 274 3.00 -19.40 -8.30
CA LEU A 274 2.28 -19.17 -9.55
C LEU A 274 0.95 -19.95 -9.53
N PRO A 275 -0.22 -19.28 -9.65
CA PRO A 275 -1.50 -19.97 -9.67
C PRO A 275 -1.65 -20.80 -10.95
N GLY A 276 -1.91 -22.09 -10.83
CA GLY A 276 -2.10 -23.02 -11.95
C GLY A 276 -1.29 -24.31 -11.80
N PHE A 277 -1.68 -25.37 -12.53
CA PHE A 277 -0.95 -26.63 -12.50
C PHE A 277 0.36 -26.56 -13.33
N TRP A 278 0.35 -25.78 -14.41
CA TRP A 278 1.46 -25.56 -15.34
C TRP A 278 2.00 -24.14 -15.18
N PRO A 279 3.07 -23.94 -14.38
CA PRO A 279 3.59 -22.60 -14.07
C PRO A 279 4.34 -21.93 -15.22
N HIS A 280 4.73 -22.69 -16.25
CA HIS A 280 5.54 -22.18 -17.34
C HIS A 280 5.10 -22.77 -18.69
N ALA A 281 5.28 -21.99 -19.76
CA ALA A 281 4.95 -22.37 -21.12
C ALA A 281 6.04 -21.90 -22.08
N ALA A 282 6.38 -22.75 -23.05
CA ALA A 282 7.35 -22.45 -24.10
C ALA A 282 6.75 -22.78 -25.47
N LEU A 283 7.17 -22.06 -26.51
CA LEU A 283 6.72 -22.28 -27.89
C LEU A 283 7.75 -23.12 -28.63
N TYR A 284 7.33 -24.24 -29.20
CA TYR A 284 8.17 -25.02 -30.10
C TYR A 284 8.15 -24.37 -31.49
N VAL A 285 9.31 -23.94 -31.97
CA VAL A 285 9.46 -23.24 -33.26
C VAL A 285 10.14 -24.11 -34.32
N GLY A 286 10.59 -25.31 -33.94
CA GLY A 286 11.36 -26.19 -34.82
C GLY A 286 12.79 -25.71 -35.05
N ALA A 287 13.55 -26.46 -35.83
CA ALA A 287 14.89 -26.07 -36.22
C ALA A 287 14.84 -25.10 -37.41
N ILE A 288 15.76 -24.13 -37.45
CA ILE A 288 15.75 -23.06 -38.46
C ILE A 288 15.73 -23.55 -39.92
N HIS A 289 16.35 -24.71 -40.20
CA HIS A 289 16.36 -25.32 -41.53
C HIS A 289 14.99 -25.86 -41.99
N GLN A 290 14.04 -26.02 -41.07
CA GLN A 290 12.69 -26.49 -41.37
C GLN A 290 11.75 -25.36 -41.82
N HIS A 291 12.15 -24.09 -41.65
CA HIS A 291 11.35 -22.92 -42.01
C HIS A 291 12.19 -21.80 -42.65
N PRO A 292 12.71 -22.01 -43.87
CA PRO A 292 13.49 -20.99 -44.57
C PRO A 292 12.69 -19.73 -44.92
N GLU A 293 11.35 -19.79 -44.86
CA GLU A 293 10.45 -18.72 -45.32
C GLU A 293 9.94 -17.81 -44.19
N LEU A 294 10.27 -18.10 -42.93
CA LEU A 294 9.90 -17.24 -41.80
C LEU A 294 10.68 -15.92 -41.84
N GLN A 295 9.96 -14.80 -42.00
CA GLN A 295 10.53 -13.46 -41.93
C GLN A 295 10.86 -13.10 -40.48
N ILE A 296 12.09 -13.38 -40.07
CA ILE A 296 12.60 -13.10 -38.74
C ILE A 296 13.70 -12.05 -38.83
N SER A 297 13.71 -11.12 -37.86
CA SER A 297 14.75 -10.10 -37.78
C SER A 297 16.14 -10.72 -37.65
N ASP A 298 17.17 -10.11 -38.24
CA ASP A 298 18.54 -10.64 -38.22
C ASP A 298 19.05 -10.89 -36.80
N LYS A 299 18.69 -10.03 -35.83
CA LYS A 299 19.03 -10.22 -34.40
C LYS A 299 18.51 -11.53 -33.80
N ALA A 300 17.32 -11.97 -34.21
CA ALA A 300 16.74 -13.22 -33.71
C ALA A 300 17.35 -14.43 -34.44
N ARG A 301 17.79 -14.27 -35.69
CA ARG A 301 18.53 -15.30 -36.44
C ARG A 301 19.88 -15.61 -35.78
N ASP A 302 20.57 -14.61 -35.23
CA ASP A 302 21.84 -14.79 -34.51
C ASP A 302 21.70 -15.67 -33.25
N HIS A 303 20.50 -15.76 -32.67
CA HIS A 303 20.22 -16.55 -31.47
C HIS A 303 19.51 -17.88 -31.76
N TRP A 304 18.94 -18.06 -32.97
CA TRP A 304 18.21 -19.24 -33.42
C TRP A 304 19.08 -20.15 -34.31
N PHE A 305 20.02 -20.88 -33.69
CA PHE A 305 20.95 -21.76 -34.40
C PHE A 305 21.08 -23.15 -33.75
N GLY A 306 21.55 -24.11 -34.55
CA GLY A 306 21.82 -25.47 -34.09
C GLY A 306 20.54 -26.22 -33.67
N THR A 307 20.56 -26.79 -32.47
CA THR A 307 19.45 -27.57 -31.88
C THR A 307 18.46 -26.73 -31.08
N ARG A 308 18.58 -25.39 -31.13
CA ARG A 308 17.65 -24.49 -30.42
C ARG A 308 16.34 -24.42 -31.19
N CYS A 309 15.33 -25.11 -30.69
CA CYS A 309 14.02 -25.22 -31.33
C CYS A 309 12.86 -24.80 -30.42
N VAL A 310 13.16 -24.24 -29.24
CA VAL A 310 12.19 -23.77 -28.26
C VAL A 310 12.41 -22.29 -27.98
N LEU A 311 11.33 -21.53 -27.98
CA LEU A 311 11.29 -20.11 -27.60
C LEU A 311 10.65 -20.01 -26.21
N GLU A 312 11.41 -19.46 -25.25
CA GLU A 312 11.03 -19.43 -23.84
C GLU A 312 11.10 -18.00 -23.28
N ALA A 313 10.10 -17.60 -22.50
CA ALA A 313 10.09 -16.31 -21.82
C ALA A 313 10.66 -16.44 -20.41
N LEU A 314 11.86 -15.90 -20.19
CA LEU A 314 12.55 -15.88 -18.91
C LEU A 314 12.50 -14.48 -18.28
N LYS A 315 12.94 -14.38 -17.02
CA LYS A 315 12.90 -13.15 -16.22
C LYS A 315 13.65 -11.96 -16.84
N ASP A 316 14.59 -12.23 -17.73
CA ASP A 316 15.49 -11.27 -18.38
C ASP A 316 15.23 -11.10 -19.89
N GLY A 317 14.20 -11.77 -20.43
CA GLY A 317 13.82 -11.66 -21.83
C GLY A 317 13.35 -12.97 -22.45
N VAL A 318 13.20 -12.96 -23.78
CA VAL A 318 12.82 -14.13 -24.56
C VAL A 318 14.08 -14.77 -25.15
N HIS A 319 14.26 -16.06 -24.92
CA HIS A 319 15.47 -16.79 -25.31
C HIS A 319 15.14 -18.00 -26.18
N PHE A 320 16.06 -18.33 -27.09
CA PHE A 320 16.07 -19.60 -27.80
C PHE A 320 16.82 -20.64 -26.98
N SER A 321 16.12 -21.71 -26.61
CA SER A 321 16.68 -22.84 -25.86
C SER A 321 16.66 -24.13 -26.68
N ALA A 322 17.58 -25.03 -26.34
CA ALA A 322 17.51 -26.42 -26.78
C ALA A 322 16.36 -27.12 -26.03
N PRO A 323 15.75 -28.19 -26.58
CA PRO A 323 14.68 -28.90 -25.90
C PRO A 323 15.17 -29.40 -24.53
N ALA A 324 14.50 -28.94 -23.47
CA ALA A 324 14.97 -28.99 -22.09
C ALA A 324 15.04 -30.39 -21.48
#